data_AF-A0A3Q2DEE4-F1
#
_entry.id   AF-A0A3Q2DEE4-F1
#
_cell.length_a   1.000
_cell.length_b   1.000
_cell.length_c   1.000
_cell.angle_alpha   90.00
_cell.angle_beta   90.00
_cell.angle_gamma   90.00
#
_symmetry.space_group_name_H-M   'P 1'
#
loop_
_entity.id
_entity.type
_entity.pdbx_description
1 polymer ?
#
loop_
_entity_poly.entity_id
_entity_poly.type
_entity_poly.pdbx_seq_one_letter_code
_entity_poly.pdbx_strand_id
1 'polypeptide(L)'
;YRRSVKMSDEEDFMQKARTRFDELCRALNMDEEASTEAWRSYENISRNFTLEGSELHWLACALYVACRSSVPTVGKGTAEGNYVSLTRILRCSEMSLIEFFSKLKKWQDMANLPQDFRRSTDKLERNFTVSAVIFKKYVPIFKSIFKAPSEEPARVHRSRKQRRHPCTVTEVFNFCWVLFVHAKGNFPMISDDLVNSYHLLLCAFDLVLTNALLCNARKELLNPEFKGLPEDFTNKDFRPSAGPFCFVQQLCELHDGLVLEAKGVKEHFWKPFIRKLFHKRVGPITSHLSLSRLYEEHVLATGSLDERIFTGEGANDNIGTPGRPLCSLQASVLKVSTPLTGRKYIQEIRLSSPLSSAMKSVGRLHTLLSGTKHGPSAKLAEILRCVEGDQRSTASDLLACITVLLLNLHKILPHPDAAFYLCVIEVLVRSEQGLSREVVKHLNQVEEQVLESLAWTSGSPLWQSLRTAKVPSCQEVRKRQFHVWLE
;
A
#
# COMPACT_ATOMS: atom_id res chain seq x y z
N TYR A 1 -10.41 42.61 35.07
CA TYR A 1 -11.27 42.79 33.88
C TYR A 1 -10.73 42.04 32.65
N ARG A 2 -9.62 42.44 32.00
CA ARG A 2 -9.06 41.71 30.83
C ARG A 2 -8.78 40.21 31.05
N ARG A 3 -8.41 39.80 32.27
CA ARG A 3 -8.16 38.39 32.63
C ARG A 3 -9.46 37.58 32.78
N SER A 4 -10.53 38.17 33.32
CA SER A 4 -11.86 37.53 33.41
C SER A 4 -12.53 37.40 32.06
N VAL A 5 -12.41 38.40 31.18
CA VAL A 5 -12.97 38.33 29.82
C VAL A 5 -12.28 37.23 29.01
N LYS A 6 -10.95 37.13 29.07
CA LYS A 6 -10.20 36.03 28.45
C LYS A 6 -10.61 34.64 28.96
N MET A 7 -10.85 34.50 30.27
CA MET A 7 -11.30 33.21 30.84
C MET A 7 -12.71 32.84 30.38
N SER A 8 -13.62 33.82 30.29
CA SER A 8 -14.98 33.61 29.76
C SER A 8 -14.97 33.17 28.29
N ASP A 9 -14.11 33.79 27.47
CA ASP A 9 -13.99 33.46 26.03
C ASP A 9 -13.42 32.04 25.80
N GLU A 10 -12.47 31.61 26.65
CA GLU A 10 -11.89 30.26 26.60
C GLU A 10 -12.88 29.18 27.06
N GLU A 11 -13.69 29.46 28.10
CA GLU A 11 -14.75 28.58 28.57
C GLU A 11 -15.87 28.40 27.53
N ASP A 12 -16.32 29.50 26.90
CA ASP A 12 -17.32 29.46 25.83
C ASP A 12 -16.83 28.69 24.60
N PHE A 13 -15.54 28.85 24.25
CA PHE A 13 -14.92 28.11 23.16
C PHE A 13 -14.89 26.60 23.44
N MET A 14 -14.45 26.20 24.64
CA MET A 14 -14.40 24.80 25.05
C MET A 14 -15.80 24.17 25.14
N GLN A 15 -16.80 24.92 25.60
CA GLN A 15 -18.19 24.45 25.65
C GLN A 15 -18.77 24.22 24.24
N LYS A 16 -18.46 25.11 23.30
CA LYS A 16 -18.85 24.95 21.89
C LYS A 16 -18.15 23.75 21.24
N ALA A 17 -16.86 23.55 21.52
CA ALA A 17 -16.13 22.37 21.07
C ALA A 17 -16.74 21.08 21.64
N ARG A 18 -17.13 21.08 22.91
CA ARG A 18 -17.77 19.94 23.56
C ARG A 18 -19.10 19.58 22.92
N THR A 19 -19.94 20.58 22.64
CA THR A 19 -21.26 20.36 22.04
C THR A 19 -21.13 19.72 20.65
N ARG A 20 -20.21 20.21 19.82
CA ARG A 20 -19.90 19.63 18.50
C ARG A 20 -19.32 18.22 18.60
N PHE A 21 -18.49 17.97 19.62
CA PHE A 21 -17.96 16.63 19.89
C PHE A 21 -19.07 15.65 20.29
N ASP A 22 -19.99 16.06 21.15
CA ASP A 22 -21.12 15.22 21.57
C ASP A 22 -22.07 14.92 20.39
N GLU A 23 -22.25 15.86 19.46
CA GLU A 23 -22.96 15.63 18.19
C GLU A 23 -22.26 14.60 17.30
N LEU A 24 -20.93 14.69 17.16
CA LEU A 24 -20.12 13.73 16.43
C LEU A 24 -20.24 12.32 17.05
N CYS A 25 -20.12 12.22 18.38
CA CYS A 25 -20.26 10.96 19.12
C CYS A 25 -21.66 10.35 18.94
N ARG A 26 -22.71 11.16 18.99
CA ARG A 26 -24.09 10.74 18.70
C ARG A 26 -24.26 10.26 17.27
N ALA A 27 -23.72 10.98 16.28
CA ALA A 27 -23.81 10.61 14.87
C ALA A 27 -23.08 9.29 14.56
N LEU A 28 -22.04 8.94 15.33
CA LEU A 28 -21.25 7.72 15.18
C LEU A 28 -21.75 6.55 16.04
N ASN A 29 -22.69 6.79 16.97
CA ASN A 29 -23.13 5.86 18.01
C ASN A 29 -21.95 5.38 18.89
N MET A 30 -21.14 6.33 19.38
CA MET A 30 -19.99 6.05 20.22
C MET A 30 -20.38 5.62 21.63
N ASP A 31 -19.62 4.69 22.20
CA ASP A 31 -19.71 4.36 23.61
C ASP A 31 -19.12 5.48 24.51
N GLU A 32 -19.56 5.48 25.77
CA GLU A 32 -19.20 6.51 26.75
C GLU A 32 -17.72 6.47 27.12
N GLU A 33 -17.10 5.28 27.10
CA GLU A 33 -15.69 5.10 27.44
C GLU A 33 -14.78 5.75 26.38
N ALA A 34 -14.96 5.38 25.11
CA ALA A 34 -14.18 5.91 24.01
C ALA A 34 -14.38 7.42 23.82
N SER A 35 -15.62 7.91 23.99
CA SER A 35 -15.92 9.35 23.90
C SER A 35 -15.29 10.14 25.05
N THR A 36 -15.31 9.61 26.28
CA THR A 36 -14.67 10.25 27.44
C THR A 36 -13.15 10.27 27.32
N GLU A 37 -12.53 9.16 26.88
CA GLU A 37 -11.09 9.08 26.64
C GLU A 37 -10.64 10.08 25.57
N ALA A 38 -11.35 10.12 24.44
CA ALA A 38 -11.06 11.05 23.34
C ALA A 38 -11.17 12.52 23.78
N TRP A 39 -12.21 12.89 24.53
CA TRP A 39 -12.35 14.25 25.06
C TRP A 39 -11.22 14.60 26.02
N ARG A 40 -10.91 13.71 26.97
CA ARG A 40 -9.82 13.93 27.95
C ARG A 40 -8.47 14.11 27.26
N SER A 41 -8.19 13.30 26.24
CA SER A 41 -6.98 13.43 25.43
C SER A 41 -6.90 14.79 24.73
N TYR A 42 -8.00 15.21 24.11
CA TYR A 42 -8.09 16.51 23.46
C TYR A 42 -7.92 17.68 24.42
N GLU A 43 -8.56 17.65 25.58
CA GLU A 43 -8.46 18.70 26.59
C GLU A 43 -7.04 18.85 27.13
N ASN A 44 -6.32 17.73 27.30
CA ASN A 44 -4.92 17.76 27.71
C ASN A 44 -4.01 18.34 26.62
N ILE A 45 -4.25 17.98 25.35
CA ILE A 45 -3.43 18.46 24.23
C ILE A 45 -3.70 19.93 23.94
N SER A 46 -4.96 20.38 23.94
CA SER A 46 -5.31 21.78 23.68
C SER A 46 -4.77 22.75 24.73
N ARG A 47 -4.53 22.29 25.97
CA ARG A 47 -3.85 23.08 27.02
C ARG A 47 -2.36 23.25 26.77
N ASN A 48 -1.71 22.27 26.13
CA ASN A 48 -0.25 22.23 25.96
C ASN A 48 0.21 22.68 24.56
N PHE A 49 -0.68 22.64 23.57
CA PHE A 49 -0.36 22.94 22.17
C PHE A 49 -1.42 23.84 21.54
N THR A 50 -0.98 24.69 20.60
CA THR A 50 -1.90 25.47 19.76
C THR A 50 -2.37 24.64 18.57
N LEU A 51 -3.68 24.38 18.51
CA LEU A 51 -4.29 23.56 17.47
C LEU A 51 -4.76 24.45 16.31
N GLU A 52 -4.13 24.32 15.14
CA GLU A 52 -4.51 25.11 13.96
C GLU A 52 -5.61 24.41 13.13
N GLY A 53 -6.56 25.20 12.64
CA GLY A 53 -7.65 24.76 11.76
C GLY A 53 -8.93 24.37 12.51
N SER A 54 -9.67 23.39 12.01
CA SER A 54 -10.93 22.95 12.61
C SER A 54 -10.70 22.11 13.87
N GLU A 55 -11.30 22.50 14.99
CA GLU A 55 -11.30 21.71 16.23
C GLU A 55 -11.97 20.35 16.07
N LEU A 56 -13.02 20.27 15.24
CA LEU A 56 -13.73 19.03 14.98
C LEU A 56 -12.83 17.97 14.33
N HIS A 57 -11.84 18.40 13.54
CA HIS A 57 -10.86 17.52 12.92
C HIS A 57 -9.86 16.95 13.93
N TRP A 58 -9.44 17.77 14.91
CA TRP A 58 -8.58 17.32 16.00
C TRP A 58 -9.31 16.36 16.93
N LEU A 59 -10.56 16.67 17.25
CA LEU A 59 -11.46 15.79 17.99
C LEU A 59 -11.70 14.47 17.25
N ALA A 60 -11.83 14.49 15.92
CA ALA A 60 -11.91 13.28 15.10
C ALA A 60 -10.63 12.43 15.16
N CYS A 61 -9.45 13.04 15.24
CA CYS A 61 -8.18 12.33 15.46
C CYS A 61 -8.14 11.71 16.87
N ALA A 62 -8.53 12.47 17.90
CA ALA A 62 -8.62 11.98 19.28
C ALA A 62 -9.56 10.77 19.38
N LEU A 63 -10.75 10.88 18.76
CA LEU A 63 -11.74 9.81 18.73
C LEU A 63 -11.23 8.58 17.98
N TYR A 64 -10.60 8.77 16.83
CA TYR A 64 -10.01 7.67 16.06
C TYR A 64 -8.99 6.87 16.87
N VAL A 65 -8.14 7.56 17.65
CA VAL A 65 -7.15 6.97 18.55
C VAL A 65 -7.83 6.20 19.67
N ALA A 66 -8.76 6.83 20.40
CA ALA A 66 -9.48 6.19 21.51
C ALA A 66 -10.21 4.90 21.07
N CYS A 67 -10.82 4.89 19.88
CA CYS A 67 -11.49 3.71 19.33
C CYS A 67 -10.54 2.53 19.02
N ARG A 68 -9.23 2.77 18.96
CA ARG A 68 -8.19 1.79 18.59
C ARG A 68 -7.18 1.56 19.71
N SER A 69 -7.32 2.27 20.83
CA SER A 69 -6.64 1.96 22.08
C SER A 69 -7.05 0.57 22.56
N SER A 70 -6.13 -0.16 23.20
CA SER A 70 -6.40 -1.50 23.74
C SER A 70 -7.39 -1.41 24.91
N VAL A 71 -8.48 -2.15 24.85
CA VAL A 71 -9.49 -2.22 25.93
C VAL A 71 -9.24 -3.47 26.77
N PRO A 72 -9.19 -3.37 28.11
CA PRO A 72 -9.09 -4.54 28.99
C PRO A 72 -10.34 -5.42 28.87
N THR A 73 -10.17 -6.72 28.67
CA THR A 73 -11.27 -7.69 28.66
C THR A 73 -11.45 -8.37 30.02
N VAL A 74 -12.67 -8.88 30.27
CA VAL A 74 -13.10 -9.51 31.53
C VAL A 74 -12.28 -10.77 31.90
N GLY A 75 -11.39 -11.25 31.01
CA GLY A 75 -10.45 -12.34 31.29
C GLY A 75 -9.01 -11.98 30.96
N LYS A 76 -8.36 -11.11 31.75
CA LYS A 76 -6.90 -10.81 31.72
C LYS A 76 -6.25 -10.79 30.31
N GLY A 77 -6.94 -10.23 29.33
CA GLY A 77 -6.45 -10.03 27.97
C GLY A 77 -6.80 -8.62 27.51
N THR A 78 -6.00 -8.05 26.63
CA THR A 78 -6.36 -6.82 25.92
C THR A 78 -7.01 -7.20 24.59
N ALA A 79 -8.17 -6.61 24.29
CA ALA A 79 -8.74 -6.65 22.95
C ALA A 79 -8.44 -5.32 22.24
N GLU A 80 -8.19 -5.37 20.93
CA GLU A 80 -8.20 -4.16 20.11
C GLU A 80 -9.60 -3.52 20.17
N GLY A 81 -9.65 -2.20 20.36
CA GLY A 81 -10.88 -1.47 20.71
C GLY A 81 -12.01 -1.53 19.67
N ASN A 82 -13.15 -0.90 20.01
CA ASN A 82 -14.34 -0.83 19.15
C ASN A 82 -14.02 -0.14 17.83
N TYR A 83 -13.77 -0.92 16.78
CA TYR A 83 -13.47 -0.40 15.46
C TYR A 83 -14.63 0.43 14.88
N VAL A 84 -14.48 1.75 14.90
CA VAL A 84 -15.34 2.67 14.15
C VAL A 84 -14.78 2.85 12.76
N SER A 85 -15.68 2.81 11.77
CA SER A 85 -15.32 3.06 10.37
C SER A 85 -14.69 4.45 10.21
N LEU A 86 -13.43 4.48 9.75
CA LEU A 86 -12.72 5.72 9.49
C LEU A 86 -13.49 6.61 8.50
N THR A 87 -14.03 6.05 7.43
CA THR A 87 -14.79 6.84 6.44
C THR A 87 -16.05 7.48 7.04
N ARG A 88 -16.65 6.86 8.07
CA ARG A 88 -17.77 7.46 8.80
C ARG A 88 -17.31 8.62 9.69
N ILE A 89 -16.19 8.48 10.40
CA ILE A 89 -15.58 9.57 11.19
C ILE A 89 -15.30 10.78 10.28
N LEU A 90 -14.68 10.54 9.13
CA LEU A 90 -14.33 11.59 8.16
C LEU A 90 -15.55 12.32 7.62
N ARG A 91 -16.61 11.56 7.27
CA ARG A 91 -17.86 12.15 6.79
C ARG A 91 -18.56 13.00 7.86
N CYS A 92 -18.62 12.51 9.09
CA CYS A 92 -19.26 13.24 10.20
C CYS A 92 -18.44 14.44 10.71
N SER A 93 -17.14 14.49 10.42
CA SER A 93 -16.25 15.61 10.78
C SER A 93 -15.94 16.55 9.62
N GLU A 94 -16.49 16.29 8.43
CA GLU A 94 -16.22 17.04 7.19
C GLU A 94 -14.71 17.19 6.93
N MET A 95 -13.96 16.11 7.16
CA MET A 95 -12.51 16.06 6.99
C MET A 95 -12.15 15.14 5.83
N SER A 96 -11.29 15.60 4.93
CA SER A 96 -10.78 14.74 3.86
C SER A 96 -9.80 13.69 4.39
N LEU A 97 -9.69 12.55 3.70
CA LEU A 97 -8.79 11.48 4.11
C LEU A 97 -7.31 11.91 4.14
N ILE A 98 -6.87 12.73 3.18
CA ILE A 98 -5.49 13.27 3.15
C ILE A 98 -5.26 14.22 4.33
N GLU A 99 -6.21 15.10 4.61
CA GLU A 99 -6.12 16.02 5.76
C GLU A 99 -6.07 15.25 7.08
N PHE A 100 -6.87 14.19 7.21
CA PHE A 100 -6.83 13.31 8.37
C PHE A 100 -5.46 12.69 8.60
N PHE A 101 -4.81 12.10 7.59
CA PHE A 101 -3.47 11.53 7.78
C PHE A 101 -2.45 12.61 8.17
N SER A 102 -2.56 13.82 7.61
CA SER A 102 -1.69 14.93 8.00
C SER A 102 -1.90 15.38 9.45
N LYS A 103 -3.15 15.47 9.92
CA LYS A 103 -3.48 15.86 11.30
C LYS A 103 -3.18 14.73 12.29
N LEU A 104 -3.45 13.48 11.93
CA LEU A 104 -3.17 12.32 12.77
C LEU A 104 -1.68 12.17 13.08
N LYS A 105 -0.79 12.42 12.11
CA LYS A 105 0.66 12.43 12.37
C LYS A 105 1.06 13.46 13.42
N LYS A 106 0.57 14.69 13.29
CA LYS A 106 0.78 15.74 14.30
C LYS A 106 0.21 15.34 15.65
N TRP A 107 -0.99 14.74 15.66
CA TRP A 107 -1.63 14.25 16.88
C TRP A 107 -0.81 13.16 17.56
N GLN A 108 -0.26 12.22 16.80
CA GLN A 108 0.60 11.15 17.31
C GLN A 108 1.83 11.71 18.04
N ASP A 109 2.43 12.76 17.48
CA ASP A 109 3.57 13.46 18.06
C ASP A 109 3.19 14.17 19.35
N MET A 110 2.11 14.96 19.34
CA MET A 110 1.62 15.70 20.52
C MET A 110 1.18 14.76 21.65
N ALA A 111 0.50 13.67 21.32
CA ALA A 111 0.01 12.68 22.27
C ALA A 111 1.07 11.65 22.70
N ASN A 112 2.26 11.70 22.11
CA ASN A 112 3.35 10.73 22.33
C ASN A 112 2.88 9.26 22.19
N LEU A 113 2.18 8.94 21.09
CA LEU A 113 1.60 7.61 20.92
C LEU A 113 2.68 6.52 20.71
N PRO A 114 2.42 5.27 21.17
CA PRO A 114 3.35 4.15 21.01
C PRO A 114 3.74 3.86 19.55
N GLN A 115 4.96 3.34 19.36
CA GLN A 115 5.49 3.03 18.03
C GLN A 115 4.63 2.03 17.24
N ASP A 116 4.00 1.07 17.92
CA ASP A 116 3.14 0.08 17.26
C ASP A 116 1.89 0.72 16.66
N PHE A 117 1.28 1.71 17.35
CA PHE A 117 0.16 2.47 16.82
C PHE A 117 0.58 3.28 15.59
N ARG A 118 1.74 3.95 15.66
CA ARG A 118 2.31 4.71 14.52
C ARG A 118 2.55 3.81 13.31
N ARG A 119 3.14 2.63 13.50
CA ARG A 119 3.33 1.64 12.43
C ARG A 119 2.00 1.18 11.81
N SER A 120 0.96 1.00 12.63
CA SER A 120 -0.37 0.63 12.16
C SER A 120 -1.00 1.71 11.28
N THR A 121 -0.91 2.98 11.68
CA THR A 121 -1.42 4.10 10.88
C THR A 121 -0.60 4.35 9.61
N ASP A 122 0.72 4.18 9.67
CA ASP A 122 1.59 4.26 8.50
C ASP A 122 1.26 3.14 7.50
N LYS A 123 0.92 1.94 8.00
CA LYS A 123 0.43 0.85 7.15
C LYS A 123 -0.91 1.20 6.51
N LEU A 124 -1.82 1.82 7.24
CA LEU A 124 -3.11 2.26 6.71
C LEU A 124 -2.95 3.31 5.59
N GLU A 125 -2.08 4.30 5.78
CA GLU A 125 -1.78 5.34 4.79
C GLU A 125 -1.08 4.78 3.54
N ARG A 126 -0.12 3.86 3.72
CA ARG A 126 0.54 3.15 2.61
C ARG A 126 -0.46 2.33 1.81
N ASN A 127 -1.32 1.58 2.49
CA ASN A 127 -2.38 0.79 1.87
C ASN A 127 -3.32 1.67 1.03
N PHE A 128 -3.75 2.81 1.57
CA PHE A 128 -4.53 3.81 0.82
C PHE A 128 -3.78 4.33 -0.41
N THR A 129 -2.49 4.66 -0.26
CA THR A 129 -1.65 5.17 -1.36
C THR A 129 -1.53 4.15 -2.49
N VAL A 130 -1.32 2.87 -2.17
CA VAL A 130 -1.32 1.78 -3.14
C VAL A 130 -2.65 1.74 -3.89
N SER A 131 -3.77 1.69 -3.17
CA SER A 131 -5.10 1.67 -3.79
C SER A 131 -5.39 2.88 -4.66
N ALA A 132 -4.94 4.07 -4.27
CA ALA A 132 -5.08 5.28 -5.07
C ALA A 132 -4.28 5.20 -6.39
N VAL A 133 -3.08 4.60 -6.37
CA VAL A 133 -2.29 4.38 -7.60
C VAL A 133 -2.95 3.31 -8.47
N ILE A 134 -3.45 2.23 -7.87
CA ILE A 134 -4.13 1.14 -8.58
C ILE A 134 -5.45 1.63 -9.21
N PHE A 135 -6.25 2.44 -8.50
CA PHE A 135 -7.51 2.97 -9.02
C PHE A 135 -7.32 3.84 -10.27
N LYS A 136 -6.22 4.61 -10.34
CA LYS A 136 -5.86 5.37 -11.55
C LYS A 136 -5.61 4.48 -12.76
N LYS A 137 -5.11 3.27 -12.55
CA LYS A 137 -4.92 2.26 -13.61
C LYS A 137 -6.19 1.48 -13.89
N TYR A 138 -7.00 1.24 -12.87
CA TYR A 138 -8.28 0.56 -12.97
C TYR A 138 -9.20 1.19 -14.00
N VAL A 139 -9.41 2.51 -13.94
CA VAL A 139 -10.34 3.23 -14.84
C VAL A 139 -10.01 3.05 -16.33
N PRO A 140 -8.80 3.35 -16.83
CA PRO A 140 -8.47 3.19 -18.25
C PRO A 140 -8.46 1.72 -18.68
N ILE A 141 -8.02 0.79 -17.83
CA ILE A 141 -8.07 -0.66 -18.16
C ILE A 141 -9.53 -1.09 -18.31
N PHE A 142 -10.39 -0.73 -17.37
CA PHE A 142 -11.83 -1.03 -17.44
C PHE A 142 -12.45 -0.50 -18.73
N LYS A 143 -12.18 0.76 -19.10
CA LYS A 143 -12.68 1.37 -20.34
C LYS A 143 -12.14 0.72 -21.62
N SER A 144 -10.97 0.09 -21.56
CA SER A 144 -10.45 -0.67 -22.70
C SER A 144 -11.17 -2.01 -22.87
N ILE A 145 -11.67 -2.62 -21.79
CA ILE A 145 -12.31 -3.94 -21.80
C ILE A 145 -13.83 -3.85 -21.98
N PHE A 146 -14.48 -2.86 -21.35
CA PHE A 146 -15.92 -2.67 -21.33
C PHE A 146 -16.32 -1.36 -22.02
N LYS A 147 -17.53 -1.31 -22.57
CA LYS A 147 -18.07 -0.09 -23.19
C LYS A 147 -18.18 1.06 -22.20
N ALA A 148 -18.22 2.29 -22.71
CA ALA A 148 -18.45 3.46 -21.87
C ALA A 148 -19.90 3.47 -21.35
N PRO A 149 -20.14 3.86 -20.08
CA PRO A 149 -21.50 3.97 -19.53
C PRO A 149 -22.43 4.92 -20.31
N SER A 150 -21.88 5.85 -21.09
CA SER A 150 -22.64 6.82 -21.91
C SER A 150 -23.31 6.22 -23.15
N GLU A 151 -23.04 4.96 -23.49
CA GLU A 151 -23.64 4.27 -24.65
C GLU A 151 -24.91 3.48 -24.29
N GLU A 152 -25.38 3.51 -23.03
CA GLU A 152 -26.61 2.83 -22.65
C GLU A 152 -27.86 3.61 -23.14
N PRO A 153 -28.76 3.00 -23.94
CA PRO A 153 -30.03 3.62 -24.27
C PRO A 153 -30.91 3.78 -23.03
N ALA A 154 -31.68 4.86 -22.96
CA ALA A 154 -32.59 5.14 -21.86
C ALA A 154 -33.53 3.95 -21.59
N ARG A 155 -33.67 3.58 -20.32
CA ARG A 155 -34.41 2.38 -19.89
C ARG A 155 -35.86 2.43 -20.36
N VAL A 156 -36.26 1.47 -21.20
CA VAL A 156 -37.68 1.21 -21.49
C VAL A 156 -38.27 0.41 -20.33
N HIS A 157 -39.31 0.95 -19.70
CA HIS A 157 -40.02 0.36 -18.57
C HIS A 157 -40.67 -0.97 -18.97
N ARG A 158 -40.05 -2.12 -18.68
CA ARG A 158 -40.65 -3.45 -18.94
C ARG A 158 -41.46 -3.94 -17.73
N SER A 159 -42.60 -4.55 -18.01
CA SER A 159 -43.59 -4.97 -17.01
C SER A 159 -43.08 -6.05 -16.04
N ARG A 160 -43.59 -5.94 -14.82
CA ARG A 160 -43.28 -6.68 -13.59
C ARG A 160 -43.73 -8.15 -13.64
N LYS A 161 -43.03 -9.03 -14.38
CA LYS A 161 -43.02 -10.49 -14.12
C LYS A 161 -41.85 -11.15 -14.85
N GLN A 162 -40.90 -11.67 -14.08
CA GLN A 162 -39.79 -12.56 -14.49
C GLN A 162 -38.76 -12.04 -15.52
N ARG A 163 -37.73 -11.34 -15.03
CA ARG A 163 -36.31 -11.59 -15.36
C ARG A 163 -35.45 -10.74 -14.44
N ARG A 164 -34.38 -11.31 -13.83
CA ARG A 164 -33.35 -10.51 -13.14
C ARG A 164 -32.86 -9.45 -14.14
N HIS A 165 -32.86 -8.18 -13.74
CA HIS A 165 -32.41 -7.10 -14.62
C HIS A 165 -30.99 -7.38 -15.13
N PRO A 166 -30.69 -7.10 -16.42
CA PRO A 166 -29.32 -7.19 -16.92
C PRO A 166 -28.41 -6.28 -16.10
N CYS A 167 -27.20 -6.75 -15.80
CA CYS A 167 -26.21 -5.97 -15.06
C CYS A 167 -25.69 -4.84 -15.95
N THR A 168 -25.69 -3.61 -15.44
CA THR A 168 -25.20 -2.41 -16.14
C THR A 168 -23.67 -2.36 -16.15
N VAL A 169 -23.08 -1.59 -17.07
CA VAL A 169 -21.63 -1.36 -17.09
C VAL A 169 -21.14 -0.77 -15.75
N THR A 170 -21.90 0.14 -15.16
CA THR A 170 -21.58 0.77 -13.86
C THR A 170 -21.58 -0.24 -12.72
N GLU A 171 -22.52 -1.19 -12.70
CA GLU A 171 -22.51 -2.26 -11.70
C GLU A 171 -21.31 -3.21 -11.87
N VAL A 172 -20.89 -3.48 -13.11
CA VAL A 172 -19.67 -4.27 -13.37
C VAL A 172 -18.43 -3.50 -12.91
N PHE A 173 -18.39 -2.18 -13.13
CA PHE A 173 -17.32 -1.29 -12.65
C PHE A 173 -17.22 -1.30 -11.12
N ASN A 174 -18.34 -1.19 -10.40
CA ASN A 174 -18.29 -1.25 -8.95
C ASN A 174 -17.96 -2.67 -8.45
N PHE A 175 -18.54 -3.70 -9.08
CA PHE A 175 -18.29 -5.10 -8.74
C PHE A 175 -16.82 -5.47 -8.85
N CYS A 176 -16.16 -5.14 -9.97
CA CYS A 176 -14.77 -5.50 -10.19
C CYS A 176 -13.85 -4.79 -9.19
N TRP A 177 -14.13 -3.53 -8.86
CA TRP A 177 -13.38 -2.80 -7.83
C TRP A 177 -13.55 -3.44 -6.45
N VAL A 178 -14.79 -3.71 -6.02
CA VAL A 178 -15.10 -4.33 -4.73
C VAL A 178 -14.46 -5.72 -4.63
N LEU A 179 -14.51 -6.52 -5.70
CA LEU A 179 -13.88 -7.83 -5.76
C LEU A 179 -12.36 -7.74 -5.55
N PHE A 180 -11.72 -6.80 -6.23
CA PHE A 180 -10.29 -6.55 -6.07
C PHE A 180 -9.94 -6.12 -4.64
N VAL A 181 -10.60 -5.09 -4.08
CA VAL A 181 -10.25 -4.60 -2.74
C VAL A 181 -10.57 -5.62 -1.65
N HIS A 182 -11.59 -6.46 -1.84
CA HIS A 182 -11.87 -7.56 -0.92
C HIS A 182 -10.80 -8.66 -0.99
N ALA A 183 -10.34 -9.02 -2.19
CA ALA A 183 -9.22 -9.95 -2.37
C ALA A 183 -7.96 -9.41 -1.70
N LYS A 184 -7.62 -8.15 -1.99
CA LYS A 184 -6.46 -7.44 -1.43
C LYS A 184 -6.51 -7.39 0.09
N GLY A 185 -7.66 -7.08 0.68
CA GLY A 185 -7.84 -7.03 2.13
C GLY A 185 -7.68 -8.38 2.86
N ASN A 186 -7.72 -9.51 2.15
CA ASN A 186 -7.50 -10.84 2.74
C ASN A 186 -6.01 -11.23 2.82
N PHE A 187 -5.10 -10.49 2.16
CA PHE A 187 -3.68 -10.84 2.07
C PHE A 187 -2.79 -9.66 2.49
N PRO A 188 -2.37 -9.60 3.77
CA PRO A 188 -1.54 -8.51 4.30
C PRO A 188 -0.19 -8.33 3.60
N MET A 189 0.34 -9.36 2.94
CA MET A 189 1.58 -9.29 2.17
C MET A 189 1.40 -8.62 0.80
N ILE A 190 0.16 -8.51 0.32
CA ILE A 190 -0.17 -7.84 -0.94
C ILE A 190 -0.68 -6.43 -0.68
N SER A 191 -1.37 -6.19 0.43
CA SER A 191 -2.15 -4.96 0.62
C SER A 191 -1.34 -3.67 0.58
N ASP A 192 -0.07 -3.66 0.98
CA ASP A 192 0.84 -2.52 0.83
C ASP A 192 1.91 -2.70 -0.27
N ASP A 193 1.85 -3.79 -1.03
CA ASP A 193 2.70 -4.05 -2.20
C ASP A 193 2.01 -3.58 -3.49
N LEU A 194 2.60 -2.57 -4.13
CA LEU A 194 2.04 -1.96 -5.33
C LEU A 194 2.05 -2.90 -6.55
N VAL A 195 3.08 -3.71 -6.72
CA VAL A 195 3.25 -4.59 -7.90
C VAL A 195 2.28 -5.76 -7.78
N ASN A 196 2.31 -6.46 -6.64
CA ASN A 196 1.43 -7.59 -6.37
C ASN A 196 -0.05 -7.17 -6.35
N SER A 197 -0.37 -5.99 -5.80
CA SER A 197 -1.73 -5.44 -5.86
C SER A 197 -2.18 -5.18 -7.31
N TYR A 198 -1.30 -4.71 -8.19
CA TYR A 198 -1.65 -4.52 -9.59
C TYR A 198 -1.92 -5.85 -10.31
N HIS A 199 -1.08 -6.86 -10.09
CA HIS A 199 -1.31 -8.18 -10.66
C HIS A 199 -2.58 -8.84 -10.12
N LEU A 200 -2.92 -8.61 -8.86
CA LEU A 200 -4.18 -9.05 -8.27
C LEU A 200 -5.38 -8.35 -8.96
N LEU A 201 -5.25 -7.07 -9.31
CA LEU A 201 -6.26 -6.36 -10.11
C LEU A 201 -6.43 -6.99 -11.50
N LEU A 202 -5.34 -7.35 -12.18
CA LEU A 202 -5.43 -8.03 -13.48
C LEU A 202 -6.12 -9.40 -13.36
N CYS A 203 -5.93 -10.12 -12.25
CA CYS A 203 -6.67 -11.35 -11.96
C CYS A 203 -8.17 -11.11 -11.76
N ALA A 204 -8.55 -9.97 -11.15
CA ALA A 204 -9.95 -9.57 -11.05
C ALA A 204 -10.57 -9.28 -12.42
N PHE A 205 -9.87 -8.53 -13.27
CA PHE A 205 -10.29 -8.31 -14.64
C PHE A 205 -10.42 -9.59 -15.45
N ASP A 206 -9.46 -10.51 -15.35
CA ASP A 206 -9.50 -11.83 -15.98
C ASP A 206 -10.79 -12.59 -15.63
N LEU A 207 -11.19 -12.60 -14.36
CA LEU A 207 -12.44 -13.26 -13.95
C LEU A 207 -13.67 -12.55 -14.50
N VAL A 208 -13.74 -11.23 -14.41
CA VAL A 208 -14.93 -10.46 -14.85
C VAL A 208 -15.07 -10.55 -16.37
N LEU A 209 -13.98 -10.42 -17.12
CA LEU A 209 -13.92 -10.59 -18.57
C LEU A 209 -14.34 -12.00 -18.99
N THR A 210 -13.77 -13.04 -18.36
CA THR A 210 -14.09 -14.44 -18.68
C THR A 210 -15.59 -14.70 -18.52
N ASN A 211 -16.19 -14.25 -17.44
CA ASN A 211 -17.62 -14.44 -17.23
C ASN A 211 -18.50 -13.58 -18.13
N ALA A 212 -18.08 -12.36 -18.49
CA ALA A 212 -18.79 -11.52 -19.45
C ALA A 212 -18.82 -12.19 -20.83
N LEU A 213 -17.72 -12.84 -21.22
CA LEU A 213 -17.60 -13.63 -22.45
C LEU A 213 -18.45 -14.90 -22.44
N LEU A 214 -18.41 -15.67 -21.35
CA LEU A 214 -19.16 -16.92 -21.22
C LEU A 214 -20.67 -16.72 -21.12
N CYS A 215 -21.11 -15.52 -20.70
CA CYS A 215 -22.53 -15.20 -20.59
C CYS A 215 -23.03 -14.53 -21.88
N ASN A 216 -23.65 -15.30 -22.78
CA ASN A 216 -24.19 -14.78 -24.05
C ASN A 216 -25.12 -13.56 -23.88
N ALA A 217 -25.83 -13.46 -22.75
CA ALA A 217 -26.71 -12.32 -22.45
C ALA A 217 -25.97 -11.02 -22.05
N ARG A 218 -24.63 -11.05 -21.96
CA ARG A 218 -23.78 -9.96 -21.45
C ARG A 218 -22.64 -9.58 -22.40
N LYS A 219 -22.58 -10.21 -23.58
CA LYS A 219 -21.63 -9.89 -24.65
C LYS A 219 -21.65 -8.40 -25.03
N GLU A 220 -22.83 -7.77 -24.90
CA GLU A 220 -23.05 -6.36 -25.22
C GLU A 220 -22.29 -5.38 -24.30
N LEU A 221 -21.84 -5.82 -23.12
CA LEU A 221 -21.08 -5.00 -22.17
C LEU A 221 -19.61 -4.81 -22.56
N LEU A 222 -19.07 -5.75 -23.35
CA LEU A 222 -17.66 -5.75 -23.76
C LEU A 222 -17.43 -4.73 -24.87
N ASN A 223 -16.27 -4.06 -24.80
CA ASN A 223 -15.81 -3.21 -25.87
C ASN A 223 -15.31 -4.08 -27.05
N PRO A 224 -15.94 -4.05 -28.24
CA PRO A 224 -15.50 -4.84 -29.39
C PRO A 224 -14.10 -4.48 -29.89
N GLU A 225 -13.60 -3.28 -29.59
CA GLU A 225 -12.25 -2.83 -29.96
C GLU A 225 -11.15 -3.37 -29.03
N PHE A 226 -11.53 -4.10 -27.97
CA PHE A 226 -10.56 -4.68 -27.05
C PHE A 226 -9.73 -5.76 -27.75
N LYS A 227 -8.43 -5.51 -27.90
CA LYS A 227 -7.48 -6.41 -28.58
C LYS A 227 -7.33 -7.79 -27.93
N GLY A 228 -7.83 -7.99 -26.71
CA GLY A 228 -7.79 -9.28 -26.02
C GLY A 228 -8.97 -10.21 -26.31
N LEU A 229 -9.94 -9.79 -27.15
CA LEU A 229 -11.08 -10.61 -27.52
C LEU A 229 -10.73 -11.64 -28.62
N PRO A 230 -11.41 -12.80 -28.67
CA PRO A 230 -11.28 -13.74 -29.78
C PRO A 230 -11.62 -13.10 -31.14
N GLU A 231 -10.94 -13.52 -32.21
CA GLU A 231 -11.12 -12.96 -33.57
C GLU A 231 -12.54 -13.12 -34.11
N ASP A 232 -13.23 -14.19 -33.72
CA ASP A 232 -14.61 -14.50 -34.08
C ASP A 232 -15.65 -13.81 -33.18
N PHE A 233 -15.22 -12.98 -32.22
CA PHE A 233 -16.11 -12.30 -31.27
C PHE A 233 -17.15 -11.42 -31.97
N THR A 234 -16.84 -10.79 -33.10
CA THR A 234 -17.78 -9.93 -33.83
C THR A 234 -18.86 -10.73 -34.58
N ASN A 235 -18.71 -12.06 -34.70
CA ASN A 235 -19.67 -12.92 -35.35
C ASN A 235 -20.95 -13.09 -34.49
N LYS A 236 -22.12 -13.06 -35.14
CA LYS A 236 -23.43 -13.26 -34.49
C LYS A 236 -23.59 -14.66 -33.93
N ASP A 237 -22.92 -15.65 -34.53
CA ASP A 237 -22.95 -17.05 -34.11
C ASP A 237 -21.78 -17.43 -33.18
N PHE A 238 -21.02 -16.44 -32.68
CA PHE A 238 -19.94 -16.68 -31.73
C PHE A 238 -20.43 -17.50 -30.55
N ARG A 239 -19.81 -18.67 -30.36
CA ARG A 239 -19.97 -19.50 -29.16
C ARG A 239 -18.62 -19.60 -28.49
N PRO A 240 -18.51 -19.26 -27.20
CA PRO A 240 -17.26 -19.45 -26.48
C PRO A 240 -16.79 -20.90 -26.60
N SER A 241 -15.53 -21.11 -27.01
CA SER A 241 -14.90 -22.43 -27.04
C SER A 241 -14.99 -23.13 -25.68
N ALA A 242 -15.13 -24.46 -25.65
CA ALA A 242 -15.32 -25.25 -24.43
C ALA A 242 -14.08 -25.35 -23.50
N GLY A 243 -13.07 -24.48 -23.67
CA GLY A 243 -11.83 -24.48 -22.89
C GLY A 243 -11.84 -23.48 -21.72
N PRO A 244 -10.93 -23.63 -20.75
CA PRO A 244 -10.76 -22.65 -19.68
C PRO A 244 -10.17 -21.35 -20.26
N PHE A 245 -10.95 -20.28 -20.27
CA PHE A 245 -10.44 -18.96 -20.64
C PHE A 245 -9.56 -18.38 -19.53
N CYS A 246 -8.40 -17.87 -19.93
CA CYS A 246 -7.46 -17.18 -19.05
C CYS A 246 -6.78 -16.08 -19.87
N PHE A 247 -7.10 -14.83 -19.53
CA PHE A 247 -6.64 -13.61 -20.20
C PHE A 247 -5.48 -12.94 -19.48
N VAL A 248 -4.98 -13.49 -18.37
CA VAL A 248 -3.92 -12.85 -17.57
C VAL A 248 -2.68 -12.50 -18.39
N GLN A 249 -2.25 -13.39 -19.30
CA GLN A 249 -1.08 -13.11 -20.14
C GLN A 249 -1.35 -11.94 -21.09
N GLN A 250 -2.48 -11.95 -21.79
CA GLN A 250 -2.89 -10.89 -22.71
C GLN A 250 -3.09 -9.56 -21.98
N LEU A 251 -3.70 -9.58 -20.79
CA LEU A 251 -3.88 -8.39 -19.95
C LEU A 251 -2.53 -7.82 -19.48
N CYS A 252 -1.56 -8.67 -19.17
CA CYS A 252 -0.20 -8.22 -18.84
C CYS A 252 0.49 -7.58 -20.05
N GLU A 253 0.39 -8.19 -21.23
CA GLU A 253 1.00 -7.66 -22.47
C GLU A 253 0.37 -6.32 -22.89
N LEU A 254 -0.96 -6.16 -22.74
CA LEU A 254 -1.68 -4.93 -23.12
C LEU A 254 -1.55 -3.80 -22.09
N HIS A 255 -1.27 -4.12 -20.83
CA HIS A 255 -1.29 -3.17 -19.72
C HIS A 255 -0.02 -3.20 -18.87
N ASP A 256 1.14 -3.46 -19.47
CA ASP A 256 2.46 -3.37 -18.83
C ASP A 256 2.59 -4.21 -17.53
N GLY A 257 1.96 -5.38 -17.49
CA GLY A 257 2.06 -6.34 -16.39
C GLY A 257 3.21 -7.33 -16.58
N LEU A 258 3.80 -7.79 -15.48
CA LEU A 258 4.78 -8.89 -15.49
C LEU A 258 4.07 -10.25 -15.47
N VAL A 259 4.17 -11.01 -16.58
CA VAL A 259 3.41 -12.26 -16.78
C VAL A 259 3.73 -13.33 -15.73
N LEU A 260 5.01 -13.51 -15.38
CA LEU A 260 5.44 -14.53 -14.40
C LEU A 260 4.86 -14.24 -13.02
N GLU A 261 5.03 -13.01 -12.55
CA GLU A 261 4.48 -12.53 -11.27
C GLU A 261 2.95 -12.62 -11.25
N ALA A 262 2.28 -12.21 -12.34
CA ALA A 262 0.82 -12.30 -12.44
C ALA A 262 0.31 -13.74 -12.32
N LYS A 263 1.00 -14.70 -12.94
CA LYS A 263 0.68 -16.13 -12.84
C LYS A 263 0.91 -16.63 -11.41
N GLY A 264 1.99 -16.20 -10.75
CA GLY A 264 2.24 -16.49 -9.33
C GLY A 264 1.14 -15.95 -8.41
N VAL A 265 0.75 -14.68 -8.59
CA VAL A 265 -0.36 -14.05 -7.84
C VAL A 265 -1.67 -14.79 -8.07
N LYS A 266 -1.95 -15.18 -9.32
CA LYS A 266 -3.14 -15.96 -9.66
C LYS A 266 -3.17 -17.30 -8.94
N GLU A 267 -2.07 -18.02 -8.93
CA GLU A 267 -1.99 -19.36 -8.35
C GLU A 267 -2.09 -19.35 -6.83
N HIS A 268 -1.28 -18.50 -6.18
CA HIS A 268 -1.05 -18.57 -4.74
C HIS A 268 -1.98 -17.69 -3.90
N PHE A 269 -2.61 -16.68 -4.49
CA PHE A 269 -3.46 -15.74 -3.75
C PHE A 269 -4.87 -15.66 -4.32
N TRP A 270 -5.00 -15.43 -5.63
CA TRP A 270 -6.31 -15.28 -6.26
C TRP A 270 -7.15 -16.56 -6.20
N LYS A 271 -6.61 -17.69 -6.65
CA LYS A 271 -7.34 -18.97 -6.63
C LYS A 271 -7.83 -19.37 -5.23
N PRO A 272 -7.00 -19.34 -4.17
CA PRO A 272 -7.46 -19.59 -2.80
C PRO A 272 -8.59 -18.66 -2.36
N PHE A 273 -8.48 -17.35 -2.67
CA PHE A 273 -9.51 -16.38 -2.34
C PHE A 273 -10.83 -16.66 -3.05
N ILE A 274 -10.79 -16.91 -4.36
CA ILE A 274 -11.99 -17.23 -5.15
C ILE A 274 -12.65 -18.52 -4.64
N ARG A 275 -11.87 -19.56 -4.31
CA ARG A 275 -12.40 -20.78 -3.67
C ARG A 275 -13.13 -20.43 -2.36
N LYS A 276 -12.53 -19.62 -1.49
CA LYS A 276 -13.16 -19.17 -0.22
C LYS A 276 -14.47 -18.41 -0.46
N LEU A 277 -14.54 -17.56 -1.49
CA LEU A 277 -15.76 -16.84 -1.86
C LEU A 277 -16.88 -17.77 -2.35
N PHE A 278 -16.56 -18.78 -3.16
CA PHE A 278 -17.56 -19.74 -3.64
C PHE A 278 -18.15 -20.61 -2.52
N HIS A 279 -17.33 -21.00 -1.53
CA HIS A 279 -17.83 -21.70 -0.35
C HIS A 279 -18.85 -20.86 0.45
N LYS A 280 -18.69 -19.54 0.45
CA LYS A 280 -19.64 -18.58 1.06
C LYS A 280 -20.88 -18.29 0.20
N ARG A 281 -21.13 -19.06 -0.88
CA ARG A 281 -22.27 -18.94 -1.80
C ARG A 281 -22.40 -17.58 -2.51
N VAL A 282 -21.29 -16.91 -2.81
CA VAL A 282 -21.30 -15.76 -3.73
C VAL A 282 -21.28 -16.32 -5.16
N GLY A 283 -22.40 -16.23 -5.87
CA GLY A 283 -22.48 -16.67 -7.27
C GLY A 283 -21.64 -15.80 -8.21
N PRO A 284 -21.25 -16.31 -9.39
CA PRO A 284 -20.46 -15.55 -10.36
C PRO A 284 -21.26 -14.34 -10.86
N ILE A 285 -20.84 -13.13 -10.47
CA ILE A 285 -21.26 -11.78 -10.94
C ILE A 285 -22.73 -11.38 -10.69
N THR A 286 -23.59 -12.29 -10.23
CA THR A 286 -25.02 -11.95 -10.03
C THR A 286 -25.36 -11.35 -8.67
N SER A 287 -24.38 -11.14 -7.79
CA SER A 287 -24.65 -10.60 -6.45
C SER A 287 -23.63 -9.55 -6.01
N HIS A 288 -23.51 -8.45 -6.78
CA HIS A 288 -22.82 -7.22 -6.33
C HIS A 288 -23.18 -6.85 -4.88
N LEU A 289 -24.46 -6.99 -4.52
CA LEU A 289 -24.97 -6.75 -3.18
C LEU A 289 -24.37 -7.71 -2.12
N SER A 290 -24.26 -9.01 -2.42
CA SER A 290 -23.69 -9.98 -1.47
C SER A 290 -22.20 -9.78 -1.26
N LEU A 291 -21.45 -9.47 -2.33
CA LEU A 291 -20.02 -9.19 -2.23
C LEU A 291 -19.77 -7.88 -1.46
N SER A 292 -20.56 -6.83 -1.73
CA SER A 292 -20.46 -5.55 -1.01
C SER A 292 -20.69 -5.73 0.48
N ARG A 293 -21.66 -6.56 0.87
CA ARG A 293 -21.91 -6.87 2.28
C ARG A 293 -20.75 -7.63 2.93
N LEU A 294 -20.21 -8.65 2.27
CA LEU A 294 -19.06 -9.41 2.79
C LEU A 294 -17.81 -8.54 2.93
N TYR A 295 -17.63 -7.59 2.00
CA TYR A 295 -16.55 -6.61 2.09
C TYR A 295 -16.75 -5.67 3.28
N GLU A 296 -17.96 -5.16 3.49
CA GLU A 296 -18.28 -4.29 4.62
C GLU A 296 -18.07 -4.98 5.99
N GLU A 297 -18.52 -6.24 6.11
CA GLU A 297 -18.25 -7.07 7.29
C GLU A 297 -16.74 -7.24 7.54
N HIS A 298 -15.95 -7.43 6.47
CA HIS A 298 -14.49 -7.52 6.58
C HIS A 298 -13.84 -6.19 7.00
N VAL A 299 -14.30 -5.07 6.46
CA VAL A 299 -13.79 -3.73 6.80
C VAL A 299 -14.03 -3.43 8.28
N LEU A 300 -15.24 -3.73 8.78
CA LEU A 300 -15.58 -3.55 10.20
C LEU A 300 -14.77 -4.48 11.10
N ALA A 301 -14.61 -5.76 10.72
CA ALA A 301 -13.86 -6.73 11.52
C ALA A 301 -12.35 -6.43 11.60
N THR A 302 -11.79 -5.76 10.60
CA THR A 302 -10.35 -5.45 10.52
C THR A 302 -10.00 -4.00 10.86
N GLY A 303 -11.00 -3.13 11.01
CA GLY A 303 -10.78 -1.70 11.18
C GLY A 303 -10.13 -1.00 9.98
N SER A 304 -10.13 -1.65 8.80
CA SER A 304 -9.47 -1.14 7.60
C SER A 304 -10.21 0.04 6.96
N LEU A 305 -9.56 0.71 6.01
CA LEU A 305 -10.21 1.76 5.23
C LEU A 305 -11.23 1.13 4.27
N ASP A 306 -12.42 1.72 4.19
CA ASP A 306 -13.40 1.40 3.15
C ASP A 306 -12.94 2.00 1.81
N GLU A 307 -12.31 1.16 0.98
CA GLU A 307 -11.76 1.52 -0.32
C GLU A 307 -12.85 1.70 -1.40
N ARG A 308 -14.14 1.57 -1.07
CA ARG A 308 -15.23 2.02 -1.96
C ARG A 308 -15.29 3.55 -2.09
N ILE A 309 -14.57 4.28 -1.24
CA ILE A 309 -14.43 5.75 -1.33
C ILE A 309 -13.99 6.22 -2.73
N PHE A 310 -13.23 5.41 -3.47
CA PHE A 310 -12.77 5.74 -4.82
C PHE A 310 -13.89 5.72 -5.88
N THR A 311 -14.95 4.93 -5.67
CA THR A 311 -16.08 4.80 -6.61
C THR A 311 -17.32 5.59 -6.18
N GLY A 312 -17.28 6.25 -5.02
CA GLY A 312 -18.41 7.00 -4.46
C GLY A 312 -18.62 8.37 -5.12
N GLU A 313 -19.84 8.89 -5.02
CA GLU A 313 -20.14 10.28 -5.36
C GLU A 313 -19.34 11.22 -4.45
N GLY A 314 -18.72 12.26 -5.02
CA GLY A 314 -17.85 13.18 -4.28
C GLY A 314 -16.50 12.59 -3.83
N ALA A 315 -16.02 11.51 -4.46
CA ALA A 315 -14.74 10.86 -4.12
C ALA A 315 -13.56 11.86 -4.02
N ASN A 316 -13.48 12.84 -4.93
CA ASN A 316 -12.40 13.82 -4.93
C ASN A 316 -12.36 14.66 -3.64
N ASP A 317 -13.53 15.10 -3.16
CA ASP A 317 -13.65 15.94 -1.96
C ASP A 317 -13.39 15.10 -0.70
N ASN A 318 -14.00 13.91 -0.63
CA ASN A 318 -13.82 12.98 0.48
C ASN A 318 -12.36 12.51 0.64
N ILE A 319 -11.64 12.37 -0.48
CA ILE A 319 -10.21 12.02 -0.46
C ILE A 319 -9.34 13.26 -0.19
N GLY A 320 -9.74 14.44 -0.69
CA GLY A 320 -8.95 15.67 -0.60
C GLY A 320 -8.04 15.89 -1.81
N THR A 321 -8.40 15.37 -2.98
CA THR A 321 -7.66 15.60 -4.23
C THR A 321 -8.26 16.77 -5.01
N PRO A 322 -7.51 17.88 -5.24
CA PRO A 322 -8.06 19.07 -5.89
C PRO A 322 -8.43 18.80 -7.36
N GLY A 323 -9.74 18.76 -7.63
CA GLY A 323 -10.46 19.13 -8.86
C GLY A 323 -10.06 18.54 -10.23
N ARG A 324 -8.91 17.87 -10.37
CA ARG A 324 -8.52 17.24 -11.63
C ARG A 324 -9.01 15.80 -11.64
N PRO A 325 -9.56 15.29 -12.77
CA PRO A 325 -9.83 13.87 -12.93
C PRO A 325 -8.57 13.09 -12.53
N LEU A 326 -8.76 11.93 -11.88
CA LEU A 326 -7.71 11.01 -11.40
C LEU A 326 -6.58 10.74 -12.43
N CYS A 327 -6.81 11.03 -13.72
CA CYS A 327 -5.86 10.98 -14.84
C CYS A 327 -4.63 11.92 -14.77
N SER A 328 -4.51 12.90 -13.87
CA SER A 328 -3.37 13.85 -13.89
C SER A 328 -2.53 13.94 -12.61
N LEU A 329 -2.62 12.92 -11.74
CA LEU A 329 -1.77 12.83 -10.55
C LEU A 329 -0.35 12.34 -10.90
N GLN A 330 0.42 13.19 -11.57
CA GLN A 330 1.86 13.19 -11.46
C GLN A 330 2.26 14.41 -10.61
N ALA A 331 2.95 14.14 -9.51
CA ALA A 331 3.88 15.06 -8.83
C ALA A 331 3.45 15.94 -7.63
N SER A 332 2.22 15.94 -7.12
CA SER A 332 1.88 16.84 -5.98
C SER A 332 2.00 16.24 -4.56
N VAL A 333 1.82 14.93 -4.34
CA VAL A 333 1.68 14.37 -2.97
C VAL A 333 3.01 13.89 -2.35
N LEU A 334 4.12 13.85 -3.09
CA LEU A 334 5.41 13.33 -2.59
C LEU A 334 6.59 14.32 -2.64
N LYS A 335 6.34 15.62 -2.82
CA LYS A 335 7.42 16.62 -2.78
C LYS A 335 7.45 17.32 -1.43
N VAL A 336 8.16 16.73 -0.46
CA VAL A 336 8.84 17.52 0.56
C VAL A 336 10.00 18.21 -0.15
N SER A 337 9.85 19.50 -0.42
CA SER A 337 10.89 20.33 -1.01
C SER A 337 12.00 20.53 0.02
N THR A 338 13.10 19.78 -0.06
CA THR A 338 14.33 20.13 0.65
C THR A 338 15.22 21.01 -0.24
N PRO A 339 16.07 21.88 0.35
CA PRO A 339 16.83 22.92 -0.38
C PRO A 339 17.81 22.39 -1.44
N LEU A 340 18.06 21.08 -1.49
CA LEU A 340 19.06 20.46 -2.37
C LEU A 340 18.52 20.10 -3.77
N THR A 341 17.22 20.24 -4.01
CA THR A 341 16.61 20.00 -5.35
C THR A 341 16.80 21.17 -6.35
N GLY A 342 17.40 22.28 -5.90
CA GLY A 342 17.53 23.52 -6.69
C GLY A 342 18.75 23.61 -7.62
N ARG A 343 19.59 22.57 -7.72
CA ARG A 343 20.73 22.57 -8.65
C ARG A 343 20.38 21.87 -9.96
N LYS A 344 20.50 22.63 -11.05
CA LYS A 344 20.24 22.31 -12.47
C LYS A 344 21.12 21.19 -13.04
N TYR A 345 21.14 20.00 -12.43
CA TYR A 345 21.80 18.79 -12.96
C TYR A 345 20.85 17.61 -13.15
N ILE A 346 19.55 17.76 -12.86
CA ILE A 346 18.55 16.73 -13.13
C ILE A 346 17.82 17.12 -14.42
N GLN A 347 18.34 16.62 -15.54
CA GLN A 347 17.59 16.56 -16.79
C GLN A 347 16.23 15.93 -16.50
N GLU A 348 15.14 16.59 -16.89
CA GLU A 348 13.76 16.15 -16.66
C GLU A 348 13.53 14.75 -17.27
N ILE A 349 13.80 13.71 -16.48
CA ILE A 349 13.44 12.33 -16.82
C ILE A 349 11.91 12.31 -16.85
N ARG A 350 11.33 12.04 -18.03
CA ARG A 350 9.89 11.85 -18.24
C ARG A 350 9.31 11.12 -17.02
N LEU A 351 8.42 11.79 -16.28
CA LEU A 351 7.83 11.28 -15.05
C LEU A 351 7.10 9.96 -15.36
N SER A 352 7.74 8.81 -15.11
CA SER A 352 7.06 7.52 -15.16
C SER A 352 6.13 7.41 -13.95
N SER A 353 4.94 6.82 -14.12
CA SER A 353 4.04 6.61 -12.97
C SER A 353 4.72 5.70 -11.92
N PRO A 354 4.39 5.83 -10.62
CA PRO A 354 5.01 5.00 -9.57
C PRO A 354 4.96 3.49 -9.87
N LEU A 355 3.81 3.02 -10.38
CA LEU A 355 3.65 1.63 -10.82
C LEU A 355 4.60 1.26 -11.98
N SER A 356 4.76 2.12 -12.98
CA SER A 356 5.63 1.84 -14.13
C SER A 356 7.10 1.79 -13.70
N SER A 357 7.50 2.69 -12.80
CA SER A 357 8.84 2.65 -12.19
C SER A 357 9.06 1.36 -11.41
N ALA A 358 8.10 0.94 -10.58
CA ALA A 358 8.18 -0.29 -9.80
C ALA A 358 8.25 -1.53 -10.71
N MET A 359 7.34 -1.64 -11.69
CA MET A 359 7.32 -2.72 -12.68
C MET A 359 8.63 -2.81 -13.46
N LYS A 360 9.18 -1.68 -13.88
CA LYS A 360 10.48 -1.64 -14.57
C LYS A 360 11.61 -2.11 -13.67
N SER A 361 11.60 -1.73 -12.39
CA SER A 361 12.61 -2.19 -11.42
C SER A 361 12.56 -3.72 -11.25
N VAL A 362 11.37 -4.29 -11.05
CA VAL A 362 11.19 -5.74 -10.93
C VAL A 362 11.54 -6.46 -12.24
N GLY A 363 11.12 -5.92 -13.39
CA GLY A 363 11.47 -6.46 -14.70
C GLY A 363 12.98 -6.50 -14.94
N ARG A 364 13.71 -5.43 -14.58
CA ARG A 364 15.19 -5.40 -14.66
C ARG A 364 15.81 -6.47 -13.77
N LEU A 365 15.28 -6.70 -12.57
CA LEU A 365 15.76 -7.74 -11.67
C LEU A 365 15.55 -9.14 -12.28
N HIS A 366 14.40 -9.42 -12.90
CA HIS A 366 14.20 -10.68 -13.63
C HIS A 366 15.19 -10.86 -14.78
N THR A 367 15.48 -9.79 -15.54
CA THR A 367 16.49 -9.85 -16.60
C THR A 367 17.87 -10.15 -16.03
N LEU A 368 18.25 -9.49 -14.93
CA LEU A 368 19.54 -9.70 -14.27
C LEU A 368 19.71 -11.14 -13.76
N LEU A 369 18.65 -11.70 -13.18
CA LEU A 369 18.64 -13.06 -12.64
C LEU A 369 18.34 -14.13 -13.69
N SER A 370 18.09 -13.74 -14.95
CA SER A 370 17.75 -14.68 -16.01
C SER A 370 18.90 -15.65 -16.27
N GLY A 371 18.59 -16.95 -16.28
CA GLY A 371 19.59 -18.01 -16.44
C GLY A 371 20.34 -18.40 -15.17
N THR A 372 20.12 -17.70 -14.05
CA THR A 372 20.60 -18.15 -12.74
C THR A 372 19.73 -19.28 -12.20
N LYS A 373 20.30 -20.15 -11.36
CA LYS A 373 19.59 -21.28 -10.72
C LYS A 373 19.68 -21.13 -9.21
N HIS A 374 18.74 -21.77 -8.50
CA HIS A 374 18.87 -21.94 -7.06
C HIS A 374 20.03 -22.90 -6.78
N GLY A 375 21.12 -22.36 -6.24
CA GLY A 375 22.35 -23.09 -5.88
C GLY A 375 23.61 -22.54 -6.55
N PRO A 376 24.80 -22.99 -6.13
CA PRO A 376 26.06 -22.53 -6.69
C PRO A 376 26.21 -22.93 -8.16
N SER A 377 26.78 -22.05 -8.98
CA SER A 377 27.19 -22.40 -10.35
C SER A 377 28.31 -23.44 -10.35
N ALA A 378 28.50 -24.16 -11.44
CA ALA A 378 29.60 -25.15 -11.55
C ALA A 378 30.97 -24.52 -11.26
N LYS A 379 31.19 -23.27 -11.70
CA LYS A 379 32.41 -22.50 -11.43
C LYS A 379 32.55 -22.18 -9.94
N LEU A 380 31.47 -21.76 -9.28
CA LEU A 380 31.48 -21.50 -7.84
C LEU A 380 31.68 -22.79 -7.03
N ALA A 381 31.07 -23.89 -7.46
CA ALA A 381 31.24 -25.20 -6.84
C ALA A 381 32.68 -25.68 -6.92
N GLU A 382 33.38 -25.43 -8.04
CA GLU A 382 34.81 -25.76 -8.18
C GLU A 382 35.68 -24.88 -7.30
N ILE A 383 35.41 -23.56 -7.24
CA ILE A 383 36.10 -22.66 -6.32
C ILE A 383 35.93 -23.14 -4.87
N LEU A 384 34.71 -23.49 -4.46
CA LEU A 384 34.44 -24.03 -3.12
C LEU A 384 35.12 -25.38 -2.86
N ARG A 385 35.44 -26.15 -3.90
CA ARG A 385 36.16 -27.43 -3.80
C ARG A 385 37.67 -27.22 -3.61
N CYS A 386 38.21 -26.11 -4.10
CA CYS A 386 39.62 -25.73 -3.94
C CYS A 386 39.93 -25.08 -2.57
N VAL A 387 38.92 -24.83 -1.73
CA VAL A 387 39.06 -24.23 -0.40
C VAL A 387 39.26 -25.35 0.65
N GLU A 388 40.27 -25.22 1.51
CA GLU A 388 40.57 -26.19 2.57
C GLU A 388 39.40 -26.34 3.58
N GLY A 389 39.29 -27.53 4.19
CA GLY A 389 38.05 -28.06 4.77
C GLY A 389 37.32 -27.20 5.82
N ASP A 390 38.03 -26.37 6.59
CA ASP A 390 37.42 -25.49 7.62
C ASP A 390 36.84 -24.20 7.01
N GLN A 391 37.40 -23.72 5.90
CA GLN A 391 36.94 -22.53 5.19
C GLN A 391 35.77 -22.81 4.23
N ARG A 392 35.53 -24.08 3.89
CA ARG A 392 34.47 -24.49 2.96
C ARG A 392 33.07 -24.44 3.59
N SER A 393 32.94 -24.84 4.85
CA SER A 393 31.70 -24.64 5.64
C SER A 393 31.44 -23.15 5.81
N THR A 394 32.45 -22.39 6.23
CA THR A 394 32.34 -20.93 6.41
C THR A 394 31.98 -20.20 5.11
N ALA A 395 32.54 -20.57 3.96
CA ALA A 395 32.20 -19.95 2.68
C ALA A 395 30.77 -20.28 2.23
N SER A 396 30.30 -21.50 2.47
CA SER A 396 28.92 -21.89 2.21
C SER A 396 27.94 -21.17 3.13
N ASP A 397 28.27 -21.08 4.42
CA ASP A 397 27.49 -20.36 5.43
C ASP A 397 27.48 -18.86 5.16
N LEU A 398 28.60 -18.27 4.70
CA LEU A 398 28.68 -16.88 4.28
C LEU A 398 27.83 -16.62 3.03
N LEU A 399 27.81 -17.53 2.05
CA LEU A 399 26.96 -17.41 0.87
C LEU A 399 25.47 -17.51 1.24
N ALA A 400 25.12 -18.40 2.17
CA ALA A 400 23.78 -18.54 2.72
C ALA A 400 23.39 -17.27 3.51
N CYS A 401 24.29 -16.74 4.34
CA CYS A 401 24.13 -15.49 5.05
C CYS A 401 23.94 -14.31 4.07
N ILE A 402 24.79 -14.15 3.05
CA ILE A 402 24.65 -13.10 2.03
C ILE A 402 23.32 -13.24 1.31
N THR A 403 22.88 -14.46 0.98
CA THR A 403 21.57 -14.70 0.36
C THR A 403 20.42 -14.31 1.30
N VAL A 404 20.47 -14.70 2.56
CA VAL A 404 19.48 -14.32 3.59
C VAL A 404 19.48 -12.82 3.85
N LEU A 405 20.65 -12.18 3.83
CA LEU A 405 20.86 -10.74 4.00
C LEU A 405 20.28 -9.94 2.83
N LEU A 406 20.54 -10.36 1.58
CA LEU A 406 19.97 -9.76 0.39
C LEU A 406 18.44 -9.92 0.32
N LEU A 407 17.93 -11.09 0.73
CA LEU A 407 16.48 -11.36 0.76
C LEU A 407 15.73 -10.62 1.89
N ASN A 408 16.41 -10.29 2.98
CA ASN A 408 15.80 -9.68 4.17
C ASN A 408 16.40 -8.31 4.51
N LEU A 409 17.00 -7.61 3.54
CA LEU A 409 17.62 -6.30 3.75
C LEU A 409 16.68 -5.32 4.47
N HIS A 410 15.37 -5.43 4.24
CA HIS A 410 14.35 -4.61 4.90
C HIS A 410 14.01 -5.02 6.34
N LYS A 411 14.24 -6.29 6.74
CA LYS A 411 13.93 -6.82 8.09
C LYS A 411 15.13 -6.80 9.02
N ILE A 412 16.32 -6.66 8.47
CA ILE A 412 17.60 -6.82 9.16
C ILE A 412 18.19 -5.47 9.65
N LEU A 413 17.56 -4.35 9.29
CA LEU A 413 17.94 -3.02 9.77
C LEU A 413 18.03 -2.82 11.31
N PRO A 414 17.55 -3.70 12.22
CA PRO A 414 17.85 -3.58 13.65
C PRO A 414 18.95 -4.54 14.16
N HIS A 415 19.70 -5.25 13.30
CA HIS A 415 20.70 -6.22 13.79
C HIS A 415 22.00 -5.53 14.26
N PRO A 416 22.64 -5.99 15.36
CA PRO A 416 23.83 -5.36 15.92
C PRO A 416 25.03 -5.23 14.98
N ASP A 417 25.21 -6.09 13.97
CA ASP A 417 26.42 -6.10 13.13
C ASP A 417 26.44 -5.10 11.97
N ALA A 418 26.00 -3.86 12.23
CA ALA A 418 25.98 -2.72 11.30
C ALA A 418 27.25 -2.57 10.42
N ALA A 419 28.44 -2.84 10.98
CA ALA A 419 29.71 -2.74 10.26
C ALA A 419 29.87 -3.80 9.13
N PHE A 420 29.27 -4.99 9.28
CA PHE A 420 29.27 -6.03 8.26
C PHE A 420 28.48 -5.59 7.01
N TYR A 421 27.41 -4.83 7.19
CA TYR A 421 26.55 -4.38 6.09
C TYR A 421 27.25 -3.40 5.16
N LEU A 422 28.07 -2.49 5.71
CA LEU A 422 28.81 -1.50 4.92
C LEU A 422 29.78 -2.17 3.92
N CYS A 423 30.53 -3.17 4.38
CA CYS A 423 31.44 -3.94 3.53
C CYS A 423 30.69 -4.69 2.41
N VAL A 424 29.53 -5.28 2.73
CA VAL A 424 28.73 -6.03 1.74
C VAL A 424 28.12 -5.11 0.69
N ILE A 425 27.65 -3.91 1.08
CA ILE A 425 27.05 -2.94 0.16
C ILE A 425 28.08 -2.49 -0.88
N GLU A 426 29.27 -2.08 -0.46
CA GLU A 426 30.32 -1.62 -1.40
C GLU A 426 30.72 -2.75 -2.37
N VAL A 427 30.95 -3.96 -1.85
CA VAL A 427 31.31 -5.13 -2.66
C VAL A 427 30.21 -5.47 -3.66
N LEU A 428 28.94 -5.44 -3.24
CA LEU A 428 27.80 -5.73 -4.11
C LEU A 428 27.70 -4.71 -5.25
N VAL A 429 27.77 -3.41 -4.94
CA VAL A 429 27.68 -2.33 -5.94
C VAL A 429 28.85 -2.37 -6.92
N ARG A 430 30.06 -2.72 -6.46
CA ARG A 430 31.24 -2.88 -7.32
C ARG A 430 31.18 -4.14 -8.18
N SER A 431 30.66 -5.24 -7.64
CA SER A 431 30.67 -6.54 -8.31
C SER A 431 29.54 -6.69 -9.32
N GLU A 432 28.37 -6.08 -9.06
CA GLU A 432 27.19 -6.20 -9.91
C GLU A 432 26.90 -4.90 -10.69
N GLN A 433 27.50 -4.79 -11.87
CA GLN A 433 27.34 -3.64 -12.76
C GLN A 433 25.93 -3.55 -13.38
N GLY A 434 25.14 -4.64 -13.32
CA GLY A 434 23.77 -4.69 -13.82
C GLY A 434 22.73 -3.99 -12.93
N LEU A 435 23.10 -3.57 -11.71
CA LEU A 435 22.19 -2.90 -10.79
C LEU A 435 21.61 -1.61 -11.37
N SER A 436 20.34 -1.36 -11.08
CA SER A 436 19.70 -0.10 -11.46
C SER A 436 20.22 1.06 -10.61
N ARG A 437 20.21 2.27 -11.17
CA ARG A 437 20.57 3.49 -10.42
C ARG A 437 19.70 3.66 -9.18
N GLU A 438 18.43 3.26 -9.27
CA GLU A 438 17.47 3.30 -8.16
C GLU A 438 17.86 2.33 -7.04
N VAL A 439 18.28 1.11 -7.38
CA VAL A 439 18.77 0.12 -6.40
C VAL A 439 20.08 0.59 -5.77
N VAL A 440 21.04 1.09 -6.55
CA VAL A 440 22.30 1.64 -6.01
C VAL A 440 22.02 2.81 -5.08
N LYS A 441 21.12 3.73 -5.46
CA LYS A 441 20.71 4.84 -4.60
C LYS A 441 20.09 4.34 -3.29
N HIS A 442 19.26 3.30 -3.34
CA HIS A 442 18.66 2.71 -2.14
C HIS A 442 19.72 2.09 -1.23
N LEU A 443 20.68 1.34 -1.79
CA LEU A 443 21.79 0.76 -1.04
C LEU A 443 22.64 1.84 -0.36
N ASN A 444 22.92 2.95 -1.05
CA ASN A 444 23.63 4.10 -0.45
C ASN A 444 22.82 4.76 0.68
N GLN A 445 21.50 4.84 0.56
CA GLN A 445 20.65 5.36 1.64
C GLN A 445 20.66 4.44 2.86
N VAL A 446 20.71 3.13 2.66
CA VAL A 446 20.88 2.16 3.74
C VAL A 446 22.26 2.32 4.39
N GLU A 447 23.30 2.51 3.59
CA GLU A 447 24.65 2.81 4.07
C GLU A 447 24.68 4.06 4.96
N GLU A 448 24.06 5.16 4.50
CA GLU A 448 23.93 6.40 5.26
C GLU A 448 23.19 6.18 6.59
N GLN A 449 22.08 5.44 6.59
CA GLN A 449 21.32 5.11 7.82
C GLN A 449 22.13 4.30 8.83
N VAL A 450 22.95 3.38 8.32
CA VAL A 450 23.84 2.58 9.15
C VAL A 450 24.92 3.46 9.79
N LEU A 451 25.55 4.32 8.99
CA LEU A 451 26.61 5.23 9.44
C LEU A 451 26.10 6.32 10.39
N GLU A 452 24.88 6.81 10.22
CA GLU A 452 24.33 7.91 11.02
C GLU A 452 23.79 7.45 12.38
N SER A 453 23.24 6.22 12.47
CA SER A 453 22.49 5.80 13.67
C SER A 453 22.65 4.33 14.06
N LEU A 454 22.48 3.38 13.14
CA LEU A 454 22.35 1.96 13.51
C LEU A 454 23.65 1.39 14.08
N ALA A 455 24.80 1.79 13.51
CA ALA A 455 26.12 1.39 13.99
C ALA A 455 26.44 1.89 15.40
N TRP A 456 25.69 2.89 15.90
CA TRP A 456 25.92 3.53 17.20
C TRP A 456 24.96 3.07 18.29
N THR A 457 24.07 2.11 18.00
CA THR A 457 23.18 1.52 19.00
C THR A 457 23.96 0.83 20.11
N SER A 458 23.41 0.76 21.33
CA SER A 458 24.12 0.24 22.52
C SER A 458 24.58 -1.21 22.39
N GLY A 459 23.90 -2.02 21.58
CA GLY A 459 24.25 -3.42 21.29
C GLY A 459 25.27 -3.61 20.16
N SER A 460 25.76 -2.53 19.54
CA SER A 460 26.65 -2.62 18.39
C SER A 460 28.06 -3.16 18.75
N PRO A 461 28.64 -4.05 17.93
CA PRO A 461 30.01 -4.54 18.10
C PRO A 461 31.04 -3.42 17.88
N LEU A 462 30.66 -2.29 17.25
CA LEU A 462 31.50 -1.11 17.11
C LEU A 462 32.04 -0.66 18.47
N TRP A 463 31.22 -0.70 19.53
CA TRP A 463 31.62 -0.35 20.88
C TRP A 463 32.68 -1.29 21.44
N GLN A 464 32.69 -2.56 21.04
CA GLN A 464 33.73 -3.52 21.44
C GLN A 464 35.05 -3.21 20.74
N SER A 465 35.02 -2.93 19.43
CA SER A 465 36.20 -2.53 18.67
C SER A 465 36.79 -1.20 19.16
N LEU A 466 35.95 -0.24 19.54
CA LEU A 466 36.39 1.05 20.10
C LEU A 466 36.95 0.95 21.52
N ARG A 467 36.65 -0.13 22.27
CA ARG A 467 37.29 -0.38 23.57
C ARG A 467 38.74 -0.84 23.42
N THR A 468 39.05 -1.55 22.34
CA THR A 468 40.40 -2.08 22.08
C THR A 468 41.22 -1.20 21.15
N ALA A 469 40.59 -0.31 20.39
CA ALA A 469 41.24 0.58 19.43
C ALA A 469 41.04 2.07 19.76
N LYS A 470 42.05 2.89 19.49
CA LYS A 470 41.93 4.35 19.54
C LYS A 470 41.02 4.84 18.41
N VAL A 471 40.04 5.70 18.72
CA VAL A 471 39.18 6.32 17.71
C VAL A 471 40.04 7.10 16.72
N PRO A 472 40.00 6.76 15.42
CA PRO A 472 40.83 7.42 14.42
C PRO A 472 40.31 8.82 14.10
N SER A 473 41.22 9.77 13.90
CA SER A 473 40.93 11.09 13.37
C SER A 473 40.60 11.04 11.87
N CYS A 474 39.88 12.05 11.36
CA CYS A 474 39.56 12.15 9.94
C CYS A 474 40.81 12.11 9.03
N GLN A 475 41.93 12.69 9.50
CA GLN A 475 43.19 12.69 8.75
C GLN A 475 43.83 11.29 8.66
N GLU A 476 43.75 10.49 9.71
CA GLU A 476 44.29 9.11 9.74
C GLU A 476 43.50 8.18 8.82
N VAL A 477 42.16 8.32 8.79
CA VAL A 477 41.30 7.52 7.89
C VAL A 477 41.56 7.89 6.42
N ARG A 478 41.67 9.19 6.10
CA ARG A 478 41.91 9.66 4.72
C ARG A 478 43.25 9.15 4.18
N LYS A 479 44.32 9.12 4.98
CA LYS A 479 45.64 8.60 4.57
C LYS A 479 45.59 7.10 4.22
N ARG A 480 44.79 6.31 4.94
CA ARG A 480 44.63 4.87 4.69
C ARG A 480 43.90 4.57 3.38
N GLN A 481 42.88 5.37 3.01
CA GLN A 481 42.19 5.20 1.73
C GLN A 481 43.10 5.42 0.51
N PHE A 482 44.06 6.36 0.59
CA PHE A 482 44.97 6.62 -0.53
C PHE A 482 46.01 5.50 -0.75
N HIS A 483 46.40 4.74 0.27
CA HIS A 483 47.30 3.58 0.08
C HIS A 483 46.61 2.38 -0.57
N VAL A 484 45.32 2.13 -0.26
CA VAL A 484 44.56 1.00 -0.82
C VAL A 484 44.20 1.20 -2.31
N TRP A 485 44.27 2.42 -2.84
CA TRP A 485 44.05 2.71 -4.27
C TRP A 485 45.33 2.69 -5.14
N LEU A 486 46.51 2.57 -4.51
CA LEU A 486 47.81 2.57 -5.18
C LEU A 486 48.46 1.17 -5.28
N GLU A 487 47.84 0.15 -4.68
CA GLU A 487 48.10 -1.29 -4.90
C GLU A 487 46.91 -1.91 -5.66
#